data_AF-A0A6D2L1K1-F1
#
_entry.id   AF-A0A6D2L1K1-F1
#
_cell.length_a   1.000
_cell.length_b   1.000
_cell.length_c   1.000
_cell.angle_alpha   90.00
_cell.angle_beta   90.00
_cell.angle_gamma   90.00
#
_symmetry.space_group_name_H-M   'P 1'
#
loop_
_entity.id
_entity.type
_entity.pdbx_description
1 polymer ?
#
loop_
_entity_poly.entity_id
_entity_poly.type
_entity_poly.pdbx_seq_one_letter_code
_entity_poly.pdbx_strand_id
1 'polypeptide(L)'
;MRFHDAPLLETLTIKLGLECPTDVDVVKWVAKAVDRYVLRKLEFELSWNNEPMRMPNSLYTCETLTKLTLSDNVLVDVPCPVYLPSLHRLYLLNVVYKDEDSHVRLLLGCPVLKRLMVIRHNDVDDNARKFTVKVPSLLELMYMNTCFGDYVDE
;
A
#
# COMPACT_ATOMS: atom_id res chain seq x y z
N MET A 1 4.34 -3.90 -36.98
CA MET A 1 5.12 -3.05 -36.07
C MET A 1 5.59 -3.92 -34.92
N ARG A 2 6.92 -4.09 -34.76
CA ARG A 2 7.50 -4.85 -33.65
C ARG A 2 7.45 -3.95 -32.40
N PHE A 3 6.59 -4.27 -31.44
CA PHE A 3 6.84 -3.83 -30.08
C PHE A 3 8.10 -4.56 -29.62
N HIS A 4 9.11 -3.82 -29.21
CA HIS A 4 10.27 -4.41 -28.56
C HIS A 4 9.75 -5.24 -27.38
N ASP A 5 10.20 -6.50 -27.26
CA ASP A 5 9.94 -7.42 -26.16
C ASP A 5 10.55 -6.89 -24.86
N ALA A 6 10.07 -5.73 -24.40
CA ALA A 6 10.43 -5.19 -23.10
C ALA A 6 9.85 -6.15 -22.06
N PRO A 7 10.67 -6.64 -21.12
CA PRO A 7 10.21 -7.57 -20.11
C PRO A 7 9.00 -7.00 -19.36
N LEU A 8 7.95 -7.80 -19.23
CA LEU A 8 6.72 -7.44 -18.52
C LEU A 8 7.07 -7.27 -17.03
N LEU A 9 7.01 -6.04 -16.53
CA LEU A 9 7.30 -5.73 -15.13
C LEU A 9 6.13 -6.22 -14.25
N GLU A 10 6.18 -7.48 -13.82
CA GLU A 10 5.14 -8.06 -12.96
C GLU A 10 5.30 -7.69 -11.49
N THR A 11 6.51 -7.31 -11.06
CA THR A 11 6.80 -6.98 -9.66
C THR A 11 7.62 -5.70 -9.60
N LEU A 12 7.18 -4.76 -8.77
CA LEU A 12 7.91 -3.55 -8.44
C LEU A 12 8.12 -3.50 -6.92
N THR A 13 9.37 -3.38 -6.50
CA THR A 13 9.74 -3.19 -5.09
C THR A 13 10.54 -1.90 -4.98
N ILE A 14 10.07 -0.98 -4.15
CA ILE A 14 10.72 0.29 -3.82
C ILE A 14 10.86 0.35 -2.31
N LYS A 15 12.10 0.47 -1.83
CA LYS A 15 12.44 0.61 -0.42
C LYS A 15 13.45 1.72 -0.26
N LEU A 16 13.02 2.85 0.29
CA LEU A 16 13.85 4.03 0.43
C LEU A 16 13.91 4.46 1.90
N GLY A 17 15.12 4.50 2.44
CA GLY A 17 15.39 4.94 3.80
C GLY A 17 15.51 6.45 3.94
N LEU A 18 15.79 6.89 5.17
CA LEU A 18 15.85 8.30 5.61
C LEU A 18 16.73 9.22 4.75
N GLU A 19 17.82 8.70 4.19
CA GLU A 19 18.84 9.47 3.47
C GLU A 19 18.63 9.53 1.94
N CYS A 20 17.46 9.12 1.45
CA CYS A 20 17.21 9.14 0.01
C CYS A 20 17.04 10.58 -0.52
N PRO A 21 17.66 10.90 -1.67
CA PRO A 21 17.45 12.18 -2.34
C PRO A 21 15.96 12.47 -2.63
N THR A 22 15.49 13.67 -2.29
CA THR A 22 14.11 14.13 -2.51
C THR A 22 13.77 14.41 -3.98
N ASP A 23 14.74 14.27 -4.90
CA ASP A 23 14.55 14.46 -6.35
C ASP A 23 14.00 13.21 -7.06
N VAL A 24 13.85 12.09 -6.34
CA VAL A 24 13.31 10.85 -6.89
C VAL A 24 11.78 10.87 -6.89
N ASP A 25 11.19 10.99 -8.09
CA ASP A 25 9.74 10.86 -8.30
C ASP A 25 9.32 9.38 -8.33
N VAL A 26 9.33 8.75 -7.14
CA VAL A 26 8.92 7.35 -6.94
C VAL A 26 7.45 7.10 -7.24
N VAL A 27 6.59 8.11 -7.07
CA VAL A 27 5.16 8.04 -7.40
C VAL A 27 5.00 7.79 -8.90
N LYS A 28 5.79 8.47 -9.73
CA LYS A 28 5.80 8.28 -11.18
C LYS A 28 6.29 6.90 -11.59
N TRP A 29 7.19 6.27 -10.85
CA TRP A 29 7.60 4.88 -11.12
C TRP A 29 6.46 3.90 -10.89
N VAL A 30 5.71 4.09 -9.80
CA VAL A 30 4.51 3.29 -9.52
C VAL A 30 3.45 3.52 -10.58
N ALA A 31 3.18 4.77 -10.94
CA ALA A 31 2.23 5.10 -12.00
C ALA A 31 2.61 4.42 -13.33
N LYS A 32 3.88 4.52 -13.74
CA LYS A 32 4.38 3.88 -14.96
C LYS A 32 4.32 2.35 -14.91
N ALA A 33 4.52 1.73 -13.75
CA ALA A 33 4.39 0.30 -13.60
C ALA A 33 2.94 -0.16 -13.73
N VAL A 34 2.00 0.58 -13.13
CA VAL A 34 0.56 0.32 -13.25
C VAL A 34 0.09 0.52 -14.70
N ASP A 35 0.53 1.58 -15.37
CA ASP A 35 0.18 1.90 -16.77
C ASP A 35 0.63 0.81 -17.77
N ARG A 36 1.52 -0.10 -17.37
CA ARG A 36 1.90 -1.25 -18.19
C ARG A 36 0.90 -2.41 -18.11
N TYR A 37 -0.15 -2.32 -17.29
CA TYR A 37 -1.25 -3.29 -17.12
C TYR A 37 -0.84 -4.71 -16.71
N VAL A 38 0.44 -4.99 -16.48
CA VAL A 38 0.96 -6.32 -16.11
C VAL A 38 1.47 -6.40 -14.67
N LEU A 39 1.37 -5.31 -13.89
CA LEU A 39 1.88 -5.27 -12.53
C LEU A 39 1.03 -6.17 -11.60
N ARG A 40 1.65 -7.20 -11.03
CA ARG A 40 0.99 -8.16 -10.14
C ARG A 40 1.34 -7.97 -8.68
N LYS A 41 2.51 -7.40 -8.38
CA LYS A 41 3.00 -7.19 -7.02
C LYS A 41 3.64 -5.82 -6.88
N LEU A 42 3.19 -5.07 -5.90
CA LEU A 42 3.82 -3.82 -5.48
C LEU A 42 4.21 -3.93 -4.01
N GLU A 43 5.48 -3.66 -3.74
CA GLU A 43 5.99 -3.43 -2.39
C GLU A 43 6.59 -2.03 -2.34
N PHE A 44 6.02 -1.17 -1.49
CA PHE A 44 6.38 0.22 -1.39
C PHE A 44 6.65 0.59 0.06
N GLU A 45 7.88 0.96 0.37
CA GLU A 45 8.36 1.29 1.71
C GLU A 45 9.13 2.61 1.64
N LEU A 46 8.66 3.59 2.41
CA LEU A 46 9.22 4.94 2.43
C LEU A 46 9.43 5.39 3.86
N SER A 47 10.66 5.34 4.33
CA SER A 47 11.02 5.69 5.70
C SER A 47 11.57 7.13 5.79
N TRP A 48 11.00 8.08 5.03
CA TRP A 48 11.43 9.49 5.03
C TRP A 48 10.81 10.28 6.19
N ASN A 49 11.53 11.28 6.70
CA ASN A 49 11.03 12.21 7.73
C ASN A 49 10.28 13.42 7.14
N ASN A 50 9.56 13.24 6.02
CA ASN A 50 8.79 14.28 5.35
C ASN A 50 7.27 14.01 5.46
N GLU A 51 6.45 14.81 4.78
CA GLU A 51 5.01 14.55 4.71
C GLU A 51 4.70 13.17 4.08
N PRO A 52 3.66 12.47 4.58
CA PRO A 52 3.21 11.21 4.02
C PRO A 52 2.85 11.31 2.54
N MET A 53 3.37 10.37 1.76
CA MET A 53 3.23 10.40 0.32
C MET A 53 1.96 9.71 -0.16
N ARG A 54 1.27 10.36 -1.09
CA ARG A 54 0.11 9.79 -1.78
C ARG A 54 0.53 8.88 -2.92
N MET A 55 -0.08 7.71 -3.00
CA MET A 55 0.05 6.82 -4.14
C MET A 55 -0.76 7.35 -5.34
N PRO A 56 -0.36 7.03 -6.59
CA PRO A 56 -1.12 7.46 -7.75
C PRO A 56 -2.51 6.78 -7.76
N ASN A 57 -3.55 7.51 -8.16
CA ASN A 57 -4.93 6.99 -8.19
C ASN A 57 -5.06 5.70 -9.02
N SER A 58 -4.26 5.57 -10.10
CA SER A 58 -4.25 4.38 -10.95
C SER A 58 -3.88 3.10 -10.20
N LEU A 59 -3.12 3.20 -9.11
CA LEU A 59 -2.81 2.04 -8.25
C LEU A 59 -4.09 1.38 -7.73
N TYR A 60 -5.05 2.20 -7.28
CA TYR A 60 -6.30 1.74 -6.66
C TYR A 60 -7.35 1.24 -7.66
N THR A 61 -7.03 1.29 -8.96
CA THR A 61 -7.84 0.73 -10.04
C THR A 61 -7.09 -0.35 -10.83
N CYS A 62 -5.94 -0.82 -10.33
CA CYS A 62 -5.10 -1.78 -11.03
C CYS A 62 -5.71 -3.20 -10.97
N GLU A 63 -6.26 -3.65 -12.09
CA GLU A 63 -6.97 -4.93 -12.17
C GLU A 63 -6.08 -6.15 -12.05
N THR A 64 -4.79 -6.05 -12.36
CA THR A 64 -3.85 -7.18 -12.35
C THR A 64 -3.10 -7.33 -11.04
N LEU A 65 -3.22 -6.36 -10.13
CA LEU A 65 -2.50 -6.35 -8.87
C LEU A 65 -3.03 -7.44 -7.93
N THR A 66 -2.16 -8.36 -7.55
CA THR A 66 -2.47 -9.52 -6.68
C THR A 66 -1.93 -9.39 -5.26
N LYS A 67 -0.84 -8.64 -5.08
CA LYS A 67 -0.26 -8.29 -3.79
C LYS A 67 0.06 -6.80 -3.75
N LEU A 68 -0.37 -6.14 -2.68
CA LEU A 68 -0.03 -4.75 -2.38
C LEU A 68 0.54 -4.68 -0.97
N THR A 69 1.75 -4.14 -0.85
CA THR A 69 2.37 -3.76 0.42
C THR A 69 2.66 -2.28 0.38
N LEU A 70 2.09 -1.53 1.32
CA LEU A 70 2.40 -0.13 1.60
C LEU A 70 2.97 -0.05 3.01
N SER A 71 4.12 0.61 3.16
CA SER A 71 4.84 0.70 4.43
C SER A 71 5.28 2.12 4.75
N ASP A 72 5.17 2.47 6.03
CA ASP A 72 5.67 3.68 6.66
C ASP A 72 5.04 4.96 6.11
N ASN A 73 5.82 5.89 5.56
CA ASN A 73 5.39 7.26 5.26
C ASN A 73 4.49 7.38 4.01
N VAL A 74 3.50 6.49 3.89
CA VAL A 74 2.49 6.42 2.83
C VAL A 74 1.15 6.86 3.40
N LEU A 75 0.52 7.83 2.72
CA LEU A 75 -0.83 8.27 3.01
C LEU A 75 -1.87 7.39 2.30
N VAL A 76 -2.70 6.70 3.06
CA VAL A 76 -3.90 6.00 2.57
C VAL A 76 -5.01 7.02 2.34
N ASP A 77 -4.92 7.72 1.22
CA ASP A 77 -5.93 8.62 0.66
C ASP A 77 -6.46 8.01 -0.65
N VAL A 78 -7.48 7.15 -0.53
CA VAL A 78 -7.99 6.40 -1.67
C VAL A 78 -9.06 7.18 -2.44
N PRO A 79 -9.04 7.14 -3.78
CA PRO A 79 -10.09 7.74 -4.60
C PRO A 79 -11.41 6.98 -4.42
N CYS A 80 -12.53 7.59 -4.83
CA CYS A 80 -13.80 6.91 -4.98
C CYS A 80 -14.20 6.96 -6.47
N PRO A 81 -14.32 5.81 -7.17
CA PRO A 81 -14.27 4.42 -6.66
C PRO A 81 -12.84 3.83 -6.53
N VAL A 82 -12.72 2.79 -5.70
CA VAL A 82 -11.57 1.84 -5.66
C VAL A 82 -12.01 0.54 -6.33
N TYR A 83 -11.17 -0.05 -7.18
CA TYR A 83 -11.45 -1.31 -7.85
C TYR A 83 -10.19 -2.16 -8.06
N LEU A 84 -10.01 -3.16 -7.20
CA LEU A 84 -8.84 -4.04 -7.15
C LEU A 84 -9.29 -5.51 -7.24
N PRO A 85 -9.87 -5.93 -8.38
CA PRO A 85 -10.57 -7.21 -8.53
C PRO A 85 -9.67 -8.44 -8.35
N SER A 86 -8.35 -8.31 -8.55
CA SER A 86 -7.40 -9.41 -8.39
C SER A 86 -6.62 -9.37 -7.08
N LEU A 87 -6.88 -8.43 -6.17
CA LEU A 87 -6.04 -8.26 -4.99
C LEU A 87 -6.36 -9.32 -3.93
N HIS A 88 -5.41 -10.25 -3.72
CA HIS A 88 -5.56 -11.35 -2.77
C HIS A 88 -4.85 -11.08 -1.44
N ARG A 89 -3.81 -10.24 -1.46
CA ARG A 89 -2.99 -9.95 -0.27
C ARG A 89 -2.75 -8.45 -0.15
N LEU A 90 -3.13 -7.90 0.99
CA LEU A 90 -2.94 -6.49 1.33
C LEU A 90 -2.16 -6.39 2.65
N TYR A 91 -1.07 -5.63 2.62
CA TYR A 91 -0.23 -5.35 3.77
C TYR A 91 -0.14 -3.83 3.94
N LEU A 92 -0.64 -3.34 5.07
CA LEU A 92 -0.61 -1.93 5.46
C LEU A 92 0.24 -1.83 6.71
N LEU A 93 1.50 -1.46 6.55
CA LEU A 93 2.49 -1.50 7.62
C LEU A 93 2.81 -0.06 8.01
N ASN A 94 2.43 0.39 9.19
CA ASN A 94 2.79 1.71 9.71
C ASN A 94 2.38 2.90 8.82
N VAL A 95 1.36 2.71 7.99
CA VAL A 95 0.85 3.73 7.07
C VAL A 95 0.01 4.78 7.79
N VAL A 96 -0.09 5.97 7.20
CA VAL A 96 -0.94 7.06 7.72
C VAL A 96 -2.30 7.02 7.02
N TYR A 97 -3.39 7.02 7.79
CA TYR A 97 -4.75 7.10 7.24
C TYR A 97 -5.23 8.55 7.18
N LYS A 98 -5.72 8.98 6.01
CA LYS A 98 -6.24 10.34 5.82
C LYS A 98 -7.46 10.64 6.67
N ASP A 99 -8.39 9.69 6.80
CA ASP A 99 -9.60 9.83 7.60
C ASP A 99 -10.05 8.47 8.14
N GLU A 100 -11.08 8.48 8.99
CA GLU A 100 -11.62 7.28 9.64
C GLU A 100 -12.10 6.22 8.64
N ASP A 101 -12.47 6.61 7.42
CA ASP A 101 -13.05 5.71 6.40
C ASP A 101 -12.08 5.35 5.27
N SER A 102 -10.84 5.84 5.29
CA SER A 102 -9.81 5.54 4.29
C SER A 102 -9.63 4.03 4.07
N HIS A 103 -9.49 3.28 5.17
CA HIS A 103 -9.32 1.83 5.12
C HIS A 103 -10.61 1.13 4.67
N VAL A 104 -11.79 1.62 5.08
CA VAL A 104 -13.08 1.05 4.67
C VAL A 104 -13.25 1.15 3.16
N ARG A 105 -12.99 2.32 2.58
CA ARG A 105 -13.06 2.56 1.13
C ARG A 105 -12.07 1.67 0.36
N LEU A 106 -10.85 1.51 0.87
CA LEU A 106 -9.86 0.62 0.27
C LEU A 106 -10.35 -0.84 0.25
N LEU A 107 -10.81 -1.33 1.40
CA LEU A 107 -11.24 -2.72 1.56
C LEU A 107 -12.50 -3.05 0.74
N LEU A 108 -13.43 -2.10 0.60
CA LEU A 108 -14.63 -2.26 -0.26
C LEU A 108 -14.28 -2.51 -1.72
N GLY A 109 -13.15 -1.98 -2.20
CA GLY A 109 -12.67 -2.19 -3.56
C GLY A 109 -11.95 -3.53 -3.79
N CYS A 110 -11.80 -4.38 -2.77
CA CYS A 110 -11.00 -5.61 -2.83
C CYS A 110 -11.87 -6.89 -2.67
N PRO A 111 -12.70 -7.26 -3.67
CA PRO A 111 -13.73 -8.29 -3.51
C PRO A 111 -13.22 -9.72 -3.29
N VAL A 112 -11.95 -10.00 -3.62
CA VAL A 112 -11.33 -11.33 -3.51
C VAL A 112 -10.24 -11.42 -2.44
N LEU A 113 -10.09 -10.38 -1.61
CA LEU A 113 -9.01 -10.28 -0.63
C LEU A 113 -9.04 -11.46 0.35
N LYS A 114 -7.92 -12.18 0.44
CA LYS A 114 -7.76 -13.37 1.29
C LYS A 114 -6.93 -13.10 2.53
N ARG A 115 -5.94 -12.23 2.43
CA ARG A 115 -5.02 -11.90 3.53
C ARG A 115 -4.93 -10.40 3.73
N LEU A 116 -5.18 -9.97 4.95
CA LEU A 116 -5.00 -8.60 5.39
C LEU A 116 -4.05 -8.57 6.58
N MET A 117 -2.95 -7.85 6.44
CA MET A 117 -2.03 -7.57 7.54
C MET A 117 -1.97 -6.07 7.77
N VAL A 118 -2.15 -5.67 9.02
CA VAL A 118 -2.09 -4.30 9.46
C VAL A 118 -1.14 -4.22 10.64
N ILE A 119 -0.10 -3.40 10.51
CA ILE A 119 0.74 -3.00 11.63
C ILE A 119 0.54 -1.51 11.79
N ARG A 120 0.35 -1.06 13.03
CA ARG A 120 0.28 0.36 13.37
C ARG A 120 1.23 0.61 14.52
N HIS A 121 1.85 1.78 14.52
CA HIS A 121 2.60 2.24 15.68
C HIS A 121 1.79 3.29 16.46
N ASN A 122 1.98 3.32 17.77
CA ASN A 122 1.31 4.29 18.66
C ASN A 122 1.83 5.73 18.51
N ASP A 123 2.99 5.93 17.89
CA ASP A 123 3.61 7.25 17.64
C ASP A 123 3.14 7.89 16.32
N VAL A 124 2.52 7.13 15.43
CA VAL A 124 1.93 7.64 14.19
C VAL A 124 0.60 8.32 14.52
N ASP A 125 0.61 9.66 14.58
CA ASP A 125 -0.62 10.43 14.68
C ASP A 125 -1.36 10.42 13.33
N ASP A 126 -2.27 9.45 13.18
CA ASP A 126 -3.19 9.34 12.06
C ASP A 126 -4.64 9.61 12.47
N ASN A 127 -5.52 9.70 11.47
CA ASN A 127 -6.95 9.98 11.69
C ASN A 127 -7.81 8.72 11.90
N ALA A 128 -7.23 7.52 11.90
CA ALA A 128 -7.99 6.27 12.04
C ALA A 128 -8.11 5.84 13.51
N ARG A 129 -9.16 6.27 14.18
CA ARG A 129 -9.43 5.87 15.58
C ARG A 129 -10.00 4.45 15.71
N LYS A 130 -10.68 3.97 14.66
CA LYS A 130 -11.23 2.62 14.57
C LYS A 130 -10.79 1.95 13.27
N PHE A 131 -10.51 0.66 13.33
CA PHE A 131 -10.21 -0.15 12.15
C PHE A 131 -11.30 -1.19 11.92
N THR A 132 -12.19 -0.94 10.96
CA THR A 132 -13.33 -1.80 10.62
C THR A 132 -13.01 -2.64 9.39
N VAL A 133 -13.17 -3.95 9.51
CA VAL A 133 -12.97 -4.90 8.40
C VAL A 133 -14.32 -5.49 7.99
N LYS A 134 -14.75 -5.21 6.75
CA LYS A 134 -15.96 -5.76 6.13
C LYS A 134 -15.61 -6.40 4.79
N VAL A 135 -14.95 -7.56 4.83
CA VAL A 135 -14.44 -8.26 3.66
C VAL A 135 -14.84 -9.74 3.74
N PRO A 136 -15.96 -10.16 3.12
CA PRO A 136 -16.46 -11.53 3.23
C PRO A 136 -15.50 -12.60 2.69
N SER A 137 -14.59 -12.23 1.78
CA SER A 137 -13.62 -13.14 1.17
C SER A 137 -12.42 -13.46 2.06
N LEU A 138 -12.23 -12.73 3.17
CA LEU A 138 -11.03 -12.74 3.99
C LEU A 138 -10.86 -14.09 4.72
N LEU A 139 -9.64 -14.63 4.68
CA LEU A 139 -9.26 -15.88 5.33
C LEU A 139 -8.29 -15.66 6.49
N GLU A 140 -7.38 -14.69 6.34
CA GLU A 140 -6.37 -14.38 7.35
C GLU A 140 -6.39 -12.87 7.63
N LEU A 141 -6.53 -12.53 8.91
CA LEU A 141 -6.41 -11.17 9.42
C LEU A 141 -5.31 -11.15 10.48
N MET A 142 -4.34 -10.26 10.31
CA MET A 142 -3.35 -9.93 11.33
C MET A 142 -3.41 -8.43 11.60
N TYR A 143 -3.61 -8.06 12.86
CA TYR A 143 -3.59 -6.67 13.30
C TYR A 143 -2.66 -6.56 14.51
N MET A 144 -1.60 -5.79 14.38
CA MET A 144 -0.64 -5.53 15.44
C MET A 144 -0.54 -4.03 15.69
N ASN A 145 -0.51 -3.67 16.97
CA ASN A 145 -0.22 -2.32 17.40
C ASN A 145 1.06 -2.35 18.22
N THR A 146 2.12 -1.74 17.70
CA THR A 146 3.47 -1.80 18.27
C THR A 146 3.77 -0.50 19.01
N CYS A 147 4.22 -0.63 20.26
CA CYS A 147 4.77 0.49 21.02
C CYS A 147 6.24 0.66 20.65
N PHE A 148 6.74 1.90 20.57
CA PHE A 148 8.18 2.15 20.56
C PHE A 148 8.73 1.78 21.95
N GLY A 149 9.45 0.66 22.06
CA GLY A 149 10.01 0.17 23.34
C GLY A 149 10.15 -1.35 23.48
N ASP A 150 9.52 -2.15 22.61
CA ASP A 150 9.59 -3.63 22.69
C ASP A 150 10.82 -4.23 21.98
N TYR A 151 11.73 -3.40 21.48
CA TYR A 151 13.09 -3.82 21.14
C TYR A 151 13.98 -3.60 22.36
N VAL A 152 13.88 -4.51 23.33
CA VAL A 152 15.02 -4.79 24.19
C VAL A 152 15.96 -5.65 23.36
N ASP A 153 17.15 -5.13 23.10
CA ASP A 153 18.24 -5.85 22.46
C ASP A 153 18.41 -7.27 23.03
N GLU A 154 18.42 -8.28 22.16
CA GLU A 154 19.19 -9.52 22.35
C GLU A 154 19.87 -9.93 21.04
#